data_AF-A0A6P8MD88-F1
#
_entry.id   AF-A0A6P8MD88-F1
#
_cell.length_a   1.000
_cell.length_b   1.000
_cell.length_c   1.000
_cell.angle_alpha   90.00
_cell.angle_beta   90.00
_cell.angle_gamma   90.00
#
_symmetry.space_group_name_H-M   'P 1'
#
loop_
_entity.id
_entity.type
_entity.pdbx_description
1 polymer ?
#
loop_
_entity_poly.entity_id
_entity_poly.type
_entity_poly.pdbx_seq_one_letter_code
_entity_poly.pdbx_strand_id
1 'polypeptide(L)'
;QKVKFWFATGGAGFCISRALAMKMTPVAGGGKFITVGDRIRLPDDVTMGYIIEYLLKKQLTVVEQFHSHLEPMKFLNKDTFGEQVSFSYSKGPRDEWNILKIDGFDMKDDPKRFRSIHCHLFPHVPNCPHR
;
A
#
# COMPACT_ATOMS: atom_id res chain seq x y z
N GLN A 1 12.42 21.76 -17.70
CA GLN A 1 11.20 22.30 -17.05
C GLN A 1 10.95 21.51 -15.77
N LYS A 2 10.67 22.16 -14.63
CA LYS A 2 10.38 21.45 -13.37
C LYS A 2 8.93 20.96 -13.41
N VAL A 3 8.72 19.67 -13.11
CA VAL A 3 7.39 19.04 -13.09
C VAL A 3 7.04 18.70 -11.64
N LYS A 4 5.77 18.89 -11.27
CA LYS A 4 5.21 18.50 -9.97
C LYS A 4 3.93 17.71 -10.21
N PHE A 5 3.78 16.60 -9.51
CA PHE A 5 2.62 15.71 -9.54
C PHE A 5 2.58 14.90 -8.26
N TRP A 6 1.39 14.40 -7.91
CA TRP A 6 1.21 13.44 -6.82
C TRP A 6 1.32 12.01 -7.35
N PHE A 7 1.62 11.07 -6.47
CA PHE A 7 1.58 9.65 -6.79
C PHE A 7 1.16 8.89 -5.54
N ALA A 8 0.54 7.71 -5.72
CA ALA A 8 0.20 6.84 -4.61
C ALA A 8 1.39 5.94 -4.28
N THR A 9 1.75 5.84 -3.00
CA THR A 9 2.85 4.99 -2.54
C THR A 9 2.57 3.52 -2.85
N GLY A 10 3.44 2.87 -3.64
CA GLY A 10 3.23 1.48 -4.05
C GLY A 10 3.12 0.51 -2.87
N GLY A 11 3.91 0.75 -1.81
CA GLY A 11 3.90 -0.07 -0.59
C GLY A 11 2.61 0.04 0.26
N ALA A 12 1.79 1.06 0.05
CA ALA A 12 0.45 1.13 0.67
C ALA A 12 -0.58 0.33 -0.13
N GLY A 13 -0.30 0.08 -1.42
CA GLY A 13 -1.28 -0.32 -2.41
C GLY A 13 -2.05 0.88 -2.97
N PHE A 14 -2.57 0.73 -4.19
CA PHE A 14 -3.43 1.70 -4.84
C PHE A 14 -4.34 1.00 -5.85
N CYS A 15 -5.42 1.66 -6.25
CA CYS A 15 -6.39 1.11 -7.19
C CYS A 15 -6.55 2.01 -8.41
N ILE A 16 -6.78 1.38 -9.57
CA ILE A 16 -7.03 2.07 -10.84
C ILE A 16 -8.25 1.41 -11.49
N SER A 17 -9.21 2.22 -11.93
CA SER A 17 -10.36 1.70 -12.65
C SER A 17 -9.96 1.20 -14.04
N ARG A 18 -10.69 0.22 -14.57
CA ARG A 18 -10.50 -0.26 -15.95
C ARG A 18 -10.52 0.88 -16.97
N ALA A 19 -11.42 1.85 -16.79
CA ALA A 19 -11.52 3.00 -17.70
C ALA A 19 -10.25 3.86 -17.70
N LEU A 20 -9.62 4.09 -16.54
CA LEU A 20 -8.35 4.81 -16.46
C LEU A 20 -7.20 3.98 -17.03
N ALA A 21 -7.13 2.68 -16.73
CA ALA A 21 -6.12 1.78 -17.30
C ALA A 21 -6.15 1.78 -18.85
N MET A 22 -7.35 1.77 -19.46
CA MET A 22 -7.50 1.88 -20.92
C MET A 22 -7.01 3.23 -21.47
N LYS A 23 -7.18 4.32 -20.72
CA LYS A 23 -6.62 5.64 -21.10
C LYS A 23 -5.10 5.68 -20.98
N MET A 24 -4.52 4.85 -20.12
CA MET A 24 -3.06 4.71 -19.99
C MET A 24 -2.45 3.89 -21.13
N THR A 25 -3.20 2.99 -21.77
CA THR A 25 -2.67 2.07 -22.80
C THR A 25 -1.82 2.73 -23.89
N PRO A 26 -2.18 3.90 -24.47
CA PRO A 26 -1.36 4.54 -25.49
C PRO A 26 0.05 4.94 -25.03
N VAL A 27 0.22 5.23 -23.74
CA VAL A 27 1.48 5.72 -23.14
C VAL A 27 2.17 4.72 -22.20
N ALA A 28 1.46 3.69 -21.74
CA ALA A 28 1.96 2.70 -20.78
C ALA A 28 1.92 1.26 -21.34
N GLY A 29 1.05 0.98 -22.31
CA GLY A 29 0.87 -0.37 -22.85
C GLY A 29 2.02 -0.84 -23.75
N GLY A 30 2.17 -2.15 -23.91
CA GLY A 30 3.14 -2.75 -24.84
C GLY A 30 4.60 -2.42 -24.51
N GLY A 31 4.96 -2.41 -23.22
CA GLY A 31 6.33 -2.10 -22.77
C GLY A 31 6.65 -0.62 -22.61
N LYS A 32 5.78 0.29 -23.07
CA LYS A 32 6.00 1.74 -22.97
C LYS A 32 6.11 2.24 -21.54
N PHE A 33 5.45 1.57 -20.58
CA PHE A 33 5.58 1.92 -19.16
C PHE A 33 7.05 1.91 -18.70
N ILE A 34 7.80 0.86 -19.07
CA ILE A 34 9.23 0.72 -18.75
C ILE A 34 10.00 1.87 -19.41
N THR A 35 9.74 2.17 -20.68
CA THR A 35 10.37 3.29 -21.39
C THR A 35 10.11 4.64 -20.72
N VAL A 36 8.91 4.87 -20.17
CA VAL A 36 8.59 6.09 -19.41
C VAL A 36 9.40 6.12 -18.11
N GLY A 37 9.41 5.02 -17.36
CA GLY A 37 10.17 4.88 -16.11
C GLY A 37 11.67 5.15 -16.30
N ASP A 38 12.28 4.54 -17.32
CA ASP A 38 13.70 4.73 -17.66
C ASP A 38 14.02 6.17 -18.05
N ARG A 39 13.09 6.83 -18.76
CA ARG A 39 13.25 8.22 -19.18
C ARG A 39 13.22 9.19 -18.00
N ILE A 40 12.30 8.98 -17.06
CA ILE A 40 12.17 9.86 -15.88
C ILE A 40 13.09 9.46 -14.72
N ARG A 41 13.62 8.23 -14.74
CA ARG A 41 14.48 7.62 -13.71
C ARG A 41 13.84 7.64 -12.32
N LEU A 42 12.57 7.28 -12.26
CA LEU A 42 11.80 7.20 -11.02
C LEU A 42 11.21 5.79 -10.84
N PRO A 43 10.92 5.35 -9.61
CA PRO A 43 10.32 4.04 -9.33
C PRO A 43 8.95 3.83 -10.00
N ASP A 44 8.45 2.59 -9.99
CA ASP A 44 7.21 2.21 -10.68
C ASP A 44 5.98 2.98 -10.19
N ASP A 45 5.82 3.17 -8.88
CA ASP A 45 4.70 3.92 -8.30
C ASP A 45 4.72 5.40 -8.69
N VAL A 46 5.91 6.01 -8.69
CA VAL A 46 6.13 7.36 -9.20
C VAL A 46 5.87 7.44 -10.71
N THR A 47 6.27 6.43 -11.48
CA THR A 47 5.99 6.33 -12.93
C THR A 47 4.49 6.25 -13.21
N MET A 48 3.74 5.49 -12.40
CA MET A 48 2.28 5.45 -12.45
C MET A 48 1.67 6.83 -12.18
N GLY A 49 2.13 7.52 -11.13
CA GLY A 49 1.71 8.89 -10.84
C GLY A 49 2.03 9.87 -11.97
N TYR A 50 3.24 9.79 -12.54
CA TYR A 50 3.64 10.64 -13.66
C TYR A 50 2.70 10.45 -14.86
N ILE A 51 2.35 9.22 -15.20
CA ILE A 51 1.43 8.94 -16.30
C ILE A 51 0.03 9.48 -15.99
N ILE A 52 -0.51 9.21 -14.81
CA ILE A 52 -1.90 9.52 -14.46
C ILE A 52 -2.10 11.02 -14.19
N GLU A 53 -1.31 11.59 -13.29
CA GLU A 53 -1.42 12.99 -12.86
C GLU A 53 -0.82 13.94 -13.88
N TYR A 54 0.40 13.66 -14.34
CA TYR A 54 1.09 14.60 -15.22
C TYR A 54 0.70 14.45 -16.69
N LEU A 55 0.64 13.24 -17.27
CA LEU A 55 0.30 13.08 -18.69
C LEU A 55 -1.21 13.09 -18.93
N LEU A 56 -1.99 12.33 -18.15
CA LEU A 56 -3.43 12.18 -18.34
C LEU A 56 -4.30 13.20 -17.58
N LYS A 57 -3.67 14.06 -16.74
CA LYS A 57 -4.35 15.11 -15.96
C LYS A 57 -5.49 14.56 -15.10
N LYS A 58 -5.25 13.44 -14.43
CA LYS A 58 -6.18 12.84 -13.47
C LYS A 58 -5.61 12.91 -12.07
N GLN A 59 -6.35 13.57 -11.19
CA GLN A 59 -5.97 13.78 -9.82
C GLN A 59 -6.05 12.48 -9.02
N LEU A 60 -5.08 12.26 -8.15
CA LEU A 60 -5.08 11.23 -7.13
C LEU A 60 -6.21 11.51 -6.13
N THR A 61 -7.13 10.56 -5.99
CA THR A 61 -8.06 10.54 -4.86
C THR A 61 -7.34 9.96 -3.65
N VAL A 62 -7.17 10.77 -2.62
CA VAL A 62 -6.57 10.32 -1.35
C VAL A 62 -7.59 9.49 -0.58
N VAL A 63 -7.18 8.31 -0.14
CA VAL A 63 -7.98 7.39 0.67
C VAL A 63 -7.11 7.02 1.87
N GLU A 64 -7.52 7.45 3.07
CA GLU A 64 -6.72 7.35 4.30
C GLU A 64 -6.56 5.91 4.81
N GLN A 65 -7.38 4.98 4.29
CA GLN A 65 -7.43 3.57 4.69
C GLN A 65 -6.35 2.69 4.04
N PHE A 66 -5.46 3.26 3.21
CA PHE A 66 -4.31 2.56 2.64
C PHE A 66 -3.05 2.85 3.43
N HIS A 67 -2.39 1.80 3.93
CA HIS A 67 -1.28 1.91 4.87
C HIS A 67 0.01 1.27 4.37
N SER A 68 1.10 2.05 4.38
CA SER A 68 2.46 1.59 4.05
C SER A 68 3.30 1.50 5.31
N HIS A 69 4.28 0.60 5.35
CA HIS A 69 5.27 0.58 6.44
C HIS A 69 6.17 1.82 6.51
N LEU A 70 5.98 2.81 5.64
CA LEU A 70 6.59 4.14 5.74
C LEU A 70 5.90 5.04 6.78
N GLU A 71 4.74 4.64 7.31
CA GLU A 71 4.14 5.26 8.50
C GLU A 71 4.23 4.31 9.71
N PRO A 72 4.14 4.81 10.95
CA PRO A 72 4.23 3.96 12.13
C PRO A 72 2.95 3.14 12.34
N MET A 73 2.98 1.85 12.00
CA MET A 73 1.85 0.90 12.09
C MET A 73 1.26 0.78 13.49
N LYS A 74 2.07 1.03 14.52
CA LYS A 74 1.64 1.02 15.93
C LYS A 74 0.62 2.10 16.30
N PHE A 75 0.44 3.12 15.46
CA PHE A 75 -0.49 4.23 15.70
C PHE A 75 -1.86 4.03 15.04
N LEU A 76 -2.02 2.99 14.21
CA LEU A 76 -3.33 2.65 13.67
C LEU A 76 -4.26 2.23 14.81
N ASN A 77 -5.47 2.80 14.83
CA ASN A 77 -6.44 2.53 15.87
C ASN A 77 -7.00 1.11 15.70
N LYS A 78 -6.84 0.29 16.74
CA LYS A 78 -7.36 -1.09 16.77
C LYS A 78 -8.85 -1.15 16.52
N ASP A 79 -9.61 -0.16 17.00
CA ASP A 79 -11.08 -0.14 16.86
C ASP A 79 -11.53 0.12 15.43
N THR A 80 -10.68 0.70 14.57
CA THR A 80 -10.99 0.99 13.16
C THR A 80 -10.34 -0.01 12.21
N PHE A 81 -9.74 -1.09 12.70
CA PHE A 81 -9.07 -2.08 11.85
C PHE A 81 -10.00 -2.69 10.80
N GLY A 82 -11.28 -2.89 11.11
CA GLY A 82 -12.27 -3.39 10.15
C GLY A 82 -12.61 -2.44 9.01
N GLU A 83 -12.18 -1.18 9.11
CA GLU A 83 -12.44 -0.13 8.12
C GLU A 83 -11.24 0.12 7.20
N GLN A 84 -10.06 -0.42 7.53
CA GLN A 84 -8.85 -0.20 6.74
C GLN A 84 -8.81 -1.11 5.51
N VAL A 85 -8.23 -0.62 4.41
CA VAL A 85 -8.13 -1.34 3.13
C VAL A 85 -6.84 -2.15 3.05
N SER A 86 -5.73 -1.60 3.54
CA SER A 86 -4.46 -2.31 3.55
C SER A 86 -3.71 -2.11 4.86
N PHE A 87 -2.81 -3.03 5.16
CA PHE A 87 -1.86 -2.94 6.24
C PHE A 87 -0.50 -3.36 5.71
N SER A 88 0.58 -2.91 6.37
CA SER A 88 1.94 -3.29 6.01
C SER A 88 2.74 -3.61 7.28
N TYR A 89 3.93 -4.17 7.08
CA TYR A 89 4.94 -4.31 8.12
C TYR A 89 6.32 -4.08 7.52
N SER A 90 7.30 -3.75 8.35
CA SER A 90 8.71 -3.80 7.96
C SER A 90 9.59 -4.09 9.17
N LYS A 91 10.81 -4.56 8.90
CA LYS A 91 11.86 -4.64 9.91
C LYS A 91 12.87 -3.53 9.65
N GLY A 92 13.03 -2.64 10.61
CA GLY A 92 13.95 -1.53 10.53
C GLY A 92 15.41 -1.95 10.67
N PRO A 93 16.37 -1.05 10.40
CA PRO A 93 17.80 -1.36 10.40
C PRO A 93 18.37 -1.81 11.76
N ARG A 94 17.70 -1.45 12.86
CA ARG A 94 18.11 -1.80 14.24
C ARG A 94 17.33 -2.99 14.81
N ASP A 95 16.84 -3.86 13.94
CA ASP A 95 15.98 -5.00 14.30
C ASP A 95 14.62 -4.60 14.89
N GLU A 96 14.28 -3.32 14.88
CA GLU A 96 13.00 -2.77 15.35
C GLU A 96 11.88 -3.08 14.33
N TRP A 97 10.80 -3.70 14.79
CA TRP A 97 9.64 -3.99 13.95
C TRP A 97 8.70 -2.79 13.85
N ASN A 98 8.35 -2.40 12.62
CA ASN A 98 7.19 -1.56 12.34
C ASN A 98 5.99 -2.47 12.03
N ILE A 99 5.17 -2.73 13.05
CA ILE A 99 4.02 -3.64 13.01
C ILE A 99 2.82 -3.04 13.74
N LEU A 100 1.63 -3.59 13.48
CA LEU A 100 0.40 -3.24 14.17
C LEU A 100 0.52 -3.50 15.68
N LYS A 101 -0.05 -2.58 16.48
CA LYS A 101 -0.22 -2.79 17.92
C LYS A 101 -1.50 -3.60 18.14
N ILE A 102 -1.37 -4.92 18.21
CA ILE A 102 -2.49 -5.85 18.33
C ILE A 102 -2.12 -7.06 19.19
N ASP A 103 -3.09 -7.54 19.97
CA ASP A 103 -2.99 -8.79 20.73
C ASP A 103 -3.31 -9.99 19.83
N GLY A 104 -2.69 -11.13 20.08
CA GLY A 104 -2.90 -12.33 19.28
C GLY A 104 -1.80 -13.36 19.50
N PHE A 105 -1.32 -13.94 18.41
CA PHE A 105 -0.27 -14.96 18.43
C PHE A 105 1.04 -14.45 19.03
N ASP A 106 1.89 -15.37 19.49
CA ASP A 106 3.23 -15.05 19.98
C ASP A 106 4.09 -14.43 18.86
N MET A 107 5.00 -13.53 19.23
CA MET A 107 5.90 -12.86 18.27
C MET A 107 6.84 -13.81 17.54
N LYS A 108 7.12 -15.01 18.08
CA LYS A 108 7.89 -16.05 17.40
C LYS A 108 7.12 -16.64 16.22
N ASP A 109 5.80 -16.76 16.35
CA ASP A 109 4.93 -17.39 15.37
C ASP A 109 4.26 -16.40 14.40
N ASP A 110 4.11 -15.13 14.83
CA ASP A 110 3.50 -14.05 14.05
C ASP A 110 4.23 -12.71 14.23
N PRO A 111 5.54 -12.63 13.88
CA PRO A 111 6.33 -11.41 14.05
C PRO A 111 5.81 -10.22 13.23
N LYS A 112 5.03 -10.50 12.19
CA LYS A 112 4.46 -9.53 11.24
C LYS A 112 3.05 -9.08 11.62
N ARG A 113 2.45 -9.73 12.62
CA ARG A 113 1.08 -9.51 13.12
C ARG A 113 -0.05 -9.82 12.14
N PHE A 114 0.23 -10.43 10.99
CA PHE A 114 -0.78 -10.69 9.96
C PHE A 114 -1.74 -11.82 10.34
N ARG A 115 -1.29 -12.81 11.11
CA ARG A 115 -2.22 -13.83 11.65
C ARG A 115 -3.10 -13.23 12.73
N SER A 116 -2.53 -12.36 13.56
CA SER A 116 -3.23 -11.66 14.64
C SER A 116 -4.31 -10.73 14.09
N ILE A 117 -4.00 -9.88 13.07
CA ILE A 117 -5.02 -9.03 12.45
C ILE A 117 -6.09 -9.85 11.72
N HIS A 118 -5.71 -10.93 11.03
CA HIS A 118 -6.68 -11.83 10.40
C HIS A 118 -7.69 -12.36 11.42
N CYS A 119 -7.24 -12.87 12.56
CA CYS A 119 -8.12 -13.39 13.61
C CYS A 119 -8.89 -12.31 14.36
N HIS A 120 -8.37 -11.10 14.42
CA HIS A 120 -9.13 -9.96 14.95
C HIS A 120 -10.31 -9.58 14.06
N LEU A 121 -10.12 -9.60 12.74
CA LEU A 121 -11.16 -9.27 11.76
C LEU A 121 -12.14 -10.43 11.51
N PHE A 122 -11.67 -11.68 11.64
CA PHE A 122 -12.43 -12.89 11.34
C PHE A 122 -12.37 -13.90 12.49
N PRO A 123 -12.96 -13.57 13.67
CA PRO A 123 -12.80 -14.36 14.89
C PRO A 123 -13.43 -15.76 14.82
N HIS A 124 -14.30 -16.02 13.84
CA HIS A 124 -15.01 -17.29 13.68
C HIS A 124 -14.21 -18.35 12.89
N VAL A 125 -13.04 -18.01 12.36
CA VAL A 125 -12.21 -18.94 11.58
C VAL A 125 -11.57 -19.99 12.52
N PRO A 126 -11.65 -21.31 12.23
CA PRO A 126 -11.24 -22.38 13.17
C PRO A 126 -9.81 -22.31 13.71
N ASN A 127 -8.89 -21.68 12.97
CA ASN A 127 -7.46 -21.62 13.33
C ASN A 127 -7.10 -20.35 14.13
N CYS A 128 -8.10 -19.61 14.59
CA CYS A 128 -7.91 -18.43 15.41
C CYS A 128 -7.96 -18.81 16.90
N PRO A 129 -6.98 -18.36 17.71
CA PRO A 129 -7.00 -18.63 19.14
C PRO A 129 -8.27 -18.02 19.72
N HIS A 130 -9.04 -18.84 20.43
CA HIS A 130 -10.19 -18.37 21.19
C HIS A 130 -9.68 -17.40 22.27
N ARG A 131 -10.30 -16.21 22.34
CA ARG A 131 -10.03 -15.23 23.40
C ARG A 131 -10.45 -15.75 24.75
#